data_AF-A0A5C4UZL2-F1
#
_entry.id   AF-A0A5C4UZL2-F1
#
_cell.length_a   1.000
_cell.length_b   1.000
_cell.length_c   1.000
_cell.angle_alpha   90.00
_cell.angle_beta   90.00
_cell.angle_gamma   90.00
#
_symmetry.space_group_name_H-M   'P 1'
#
loop_
_entity.id
_entity.type
_entity.pdbx_description
1 polymer ?
#
loop_
_entity_poly.entity_id
_entity_poly.type
_entity_poly.pdbx_seq_one_letter_code
_entity_poly.pdbx_strand_id
1 'polypeptide(L)'
;MCRGFGKRRGNVERERPIGYWLKHLHNLLEDQLETTLAEHSVSRRHWQVLNSLAREPHDEAALSAALAPFWDEGVPALGTLLGELTGRGWVAQGRGGGPFALTEQGRAVHGELTRQVQRTRAQLLTGVSPDQYTDVVRTLAVMARNVEHALTEGRPEPA
;
A
#
# COMPACT_ATOMS: atom_id res chain seq x y z
N MET A 1 7.96 -31.65 47.84
CA MET A 1 9.33 -31.73 47.30
C MET A 1 9.25 -32.27 45.88
N CYS A 2 9.98 -31.66 44.92
CA CYS A 2 10.15 -32.00 43.48
C CYS A 2 8.95 -31.74 42.53
N ARG A 3 8.90 -30.61 41.78
CA ARG A 3 9.51 -30.30 40.44
C ARG A 3 9.01 -31.25 39.35
N GLY A 4 8.25 -30.83 38.33
CA GLY A 4 8.61 -29.98 37.17
C GLY A 4 8.12 -30.74 35.93
N PHE A 5 7.40 -30.17 34.96
CA PHE A 5 7.97 -29.49 33.80
C PHE A 5 6.84 -28.72 33.09
N GLY A 6 6.76 -27.42 33.34
CA GLY A 6 6.06 -26.50 32.45
C GLY A 6 6.90 -26.32 31.20
N LYS A 7 6.41 -26.78 30.04
CA LYS A 7 7.00 -26.46 28.74
C LYS A 7 6.78 -24.97 28.48
N ARG A 8 7.76 -24.16 28.88
CA ARG A 8 7.85 -22.73 28.50
C ARG A 8 7.81 -22.63 26.98
N ARG A 9 6.68 -22.21 26.41
CA ARG A 9 6.67 -21.58 25.08
C ARG A 9 7.27 -20.19 25.24
N GLY A 10 8.59 -20.12 25.27
CA GLY A 10 9.30 -18.84 25.39
C GLY A 10 10.46 -18.80 24.42
N ASN A 11 10.54 -17.70 23.67
CA ASN A 11 11.74 -17.05 23.14
C ASN A 11 12.01 -16.97 21.62
N VAL A 12 11.13 -17.43 20.72
CA VAL A 12 11.40 -17.27 19.26
C VAL A 12 11.22 -15.81 18.79
N GLU A 13 10.38 -15.02 19.45
CA GLU A 13 10.10 -13.62 19.06
C GLU A 13 11.21 -12.64 19.47
N ARG A 14 11.97 -12.93 20.52
CA ARG A 14 13.02 -12.03 21.05
C ARG A 14 14.35 -12.08 20.31
N GLU A 15 14.53 -12.99 19.35
CA GLU A 15 15.80 -13.19 18.63
C GLU A 15 15.82 -12.58 17.23
N ARG A 16 14.68 -12.08 16.72
CA ARG A 16 14.60 -11.57 15.35
C ARG A 16 14.94 -10.06 15.31
N PRO A 17 15.89 -9.65 14.45
CA PRO A 17 16.27 -8.23 14.34
C PRO A 17 15.11 -7.40 13.80
N ILE A 18 15.13 -6.08 14.05
CA ILE A 18 14.08 -5.15 13.58
C ILE A 18 13.80 -5.27 12.08
N GLY A 19 14.83 -5.48 11.26
CA GLY A 19 14.69 -5.65 9.81
C GLY A 19 13.83 -6.86 9.41
N TYR A 20 13.85 -7.94 10.21
CA TYR A 20 12.97 -9.08 10.00
C TYR A 20 11.51 -8.66 10.19
N TRP A 21 11.18 -8.02 11.31
CA TRP A 21 9.81 -7.64 11.65
C TRP A 21 9.24 -6.62 10.69
N LEU A 22 10.05 -5.65 10.24
CA LEU A 22 9.65 -4.68 9.23
C LEU A 22 9.29 -5.37 7.91
N LYS A 23 10.15 -6.25 7.41
CA LYS A 23 9.88 -6.99 6.17
C LYS A 23 8.69 -7.94 6.31
N HIS A 24 8.61 -8.66 7.43
CA HIS A 24 7.53 -9.61 7.67
C HIS A 24 6.17 -8.92 7.77
N LEU A 25 6.09 -7.82 8.53
CA LEU A 25 4.87 -7.03 8.65
C LEU A 25 4.49 -6.39 7.30
N HIS A 26 5.46 -5.84 6.57
CA HIS A 26 5.23 -5.32 5.23
C HIS A 26 4.59 -6.38 4.32
N ASN A 27 5.19 -7.57 4.23
CA ASN A 27 4.66 -8.65 3.41
C ASN A 27 3.23 -9.05 3.83
N LEU A 28 2.95 -9.17 5.13
CA LEU A 28 1.60 -9.48 5.61
C LEU A 28 0.58 -8.40 5.23
N LEU A 29 0.96 -7.12 5.29
CA LEU A 29 0.10 -6.02 4.88
C LEU A 29 -0.17 -6.04 3.37
N GLU A 30 0.82 -6.45 2.57
CA GLU A 30 0.65 -6.62 1.12
C GLU A 30 -0.26 -7.80 0.78
N ASP A 31 -0.03 -8.97 1.38
CA ASP A 31 -0.87 -10.16 1.19
C ASP A 31 -2.33 -9.87 1.59
N GLN A 32 -2.50 -9.15 2.71
CA GLN A 32 -3.81 -8.76 3.22
C GLN A 32 -4.53 -7.77 2.29
N LEU A 33 -3.80 -6.80 1.73
CA LEU A 33 -4.34 -5.89 0.72
C LEU A 33 -4.74 -6.65 -0.55
N GLU A 34 -3.87 -7.51 -1.08
CA GLU A 34 -4.14 -8.30 -2.27
C GLU A 34 -5.37 -9.18 -2.09
N THR A 35 -5.48 -9.87 -0.95
CA THR A 35 -6.65 -10.69 -0.60
C THR A 35 -7.93 -9.85 -0.60
N THR A 36 -7.89 -8.67 0.04
CA THR A 36 -9.04 -7.76 0.11
C THR A 36 -9.50 -7.28 -1.27
N LEU A 37 -8.56 -6.97 -2.17
CA LEU A 37 -8.87 -6.49 -3.51
C LEU A 37 -9.33 -7.62 -4.45
N ALA A 38 -8.79 -8.83 -4.27
CA ALA A 38 -9.10 -10.01 -5.08
C ALA A 38 -10.59 -10.41 -4.98
N GLU A 39 -11.25 -10.17 -3.84
CA GLU A 39 -12.68 -10.39 -3.66
C GLU A 39 -13.54 -9.62 -4.68
N HIS A 40 -13.03 -8.48 -5.19
CA HIS A 40 -13.70 -7.65 -6.20
C HIS A 40 -13.05 -7.78 -7.58
N SER A 41 -12.19 -8.80 -7.78
CA SER A 41 -11.36 -8.96 -8.99
C SER A 41 -10.57 -7.68 -9.31
N VAL A 42 -10.11 -6.97 -8.28
CA VAL A 42 -9.30 -5.76 -8.37
C VAL A 42 -7.85 -6.14 -8.08
N SER A 43 -6.95 -5.72 -8.96
CA SER A 43 -5.52 -5.87 -8.71
C SER A 43 -4.99 -4.66 -7.94
N ARG A 44 -3.81 -4.77 -7.36
CA ARG A 44 -3.14 -3.62 -6.72
C ARG A 44 -3.01 -2.41 -7.65
N ARG A 45 -2.78 -2.64 -8.94
CA ARG A 45 -2.63 -1.56 -9.94
C ARG A 45 -3.96 -0.92 -10.28
N HIS A 46 -5.02 -1.71 -10.43
CA HIS A 46 -6.39 -1.19 -10.52
C HIS A 46 -6.70 -0.29 -9.32
N TRP A 47 -6.35 -0.74 -8.12
CA TRP A 47 -6.55 0.04 -6.90
C TRP A 47 -5.77 1.37 -6.88
N GLN A 48 -4.52 1.38 -7.33
CA GLN A 48 -3.72 2.59 -7.46
C GLN A 48 -4.34 3.59 -8.44
N VAL A 49 -4.80 3.13 -9.62
CA VAL A 49 -5.51 3.98 -10.59
C VAL A 49 -6.78 4.56 -9.98
N LEU A 50 -7.60 3.73 -9.32
CA LEU A 50 -8.83 4.19 -8.66
C LEU A 50 -8.55 5.22 -7.57
N ASN A 51 -7.49 5.05 -6.77
CA ASN A 51 -7.11 6.03 -5.74
C ASN A 51 -6.67 7.37 -6.33
N SER A 52 -5.91 7.37 -7.43
CA SER A 52 -5.54 8.61 -8.11
C SER A 52 -6.79 9.32 -8.64
N LEU A 53 -7.64 8.60 -9.37
CA LEU A 53 -8.88 9.16 -9.95
C LEU A 53 -9.95 9.56 -8.91
N ALA A 54 -9.88 9.00 -7.70
CA ALA A 54 -10.75 9.39 -6.59
C ALA A 54 -10.38 10.75 -5.99
N ARG A 55 -9.11 11.18 -6.14
CA ARG A 55 -8.65 12.49 -5.69
C ARG A 55 -9.04 13.56 -6.69
N GLU A 56 -8.75 13.32 -7.96
CA GLU A 56 -9.09 14.22 -9.05
C GLU A 56 -9.06 13.50 -10.41
N PRO A 57 -9.74 14.04 -11.44
CA PRO A 57 -9.61 13.55 -12.80
C PRO A 57 -8.18 13.71 -13.33
N HIS A 58 -7.68 12.71 -14.07
CA HIS A 58 -6.36 12.74 -14.68
C HIS A 58 -6.42 12.34 -16.15
N ASP A 59 -5.64 12.99 -17.01
CA ASP A 59 -5.32 12.39 -18.31
C ASP A 59 -4.35 11.20 -18.15
N GLU A 60 -4.15 10.43 -19.22
CA GLU A 60 -3.31 9.23 -19.18
C GLU A 60 -1.84 9.55 -18.87
N ALA A 61 -1.32 10.68 -19.36
CA ALA A 61 0.08 11.06 -19.14
C ALA A 61 0.33 11.45 -17.68
N ALA A 62 -0.56 12.26 -17.10
CA ALA A 62 -0.52 12.65 -15.70
C ALA A 62 -0.67 11.42 -14.78
N LEU A 63 -1.58 10.51 -15.12
CA LEU A 63 -1.78 9.29 -14.35
C LEU A 63 -0.55 8.36 -14.44
N SER A 64 0.07 8.24 -15.61
CA SER A 64 1.32 7.50 -15.80
C SER A 64 2.44 8.10 -14.95
N ALA A 65 2.64 9.42 -15.00
CA ALA A 65 3.66 10.11 -14.21
C ALA A 65 3.43 9.95 -12.69
N ALA A 66 2.18 10.02 -12.23
CA ALA A 66 1.84 9.85 -10.82
C ALA A 66 2.08 8.41 -10.33
N LEU A 67 1.95 7.42 -11.20
CA LEU A 67 2.09 5.99 -10.87
C LEU A 67 3.48 5.43 -11.13
N ALA A 68 4.31 6.12 -11.94
CA ALA A 68 5.66 5.70 -12.28
C ALA A 68 6.55 5.32 -11.08
N PRO A 69 6.52 6.02 -9.93
CA PRO A 69 7.33 5.62 -8.77
C PRO A 69 6.98 4.25 -8.18
N PHE A 70 5.83 3.68 -8.55
CA PHE A 70 5.31 2.44 -7.99
C PHE A 70 5.28 1.29 -9.00
N TRP A 71 5.57 1.54 -10.28
CA TRP A 71 5.41 0.57 -11.37
C TRP A 71 6.76 0.26 -12.00
N ASP A 72 7.16 -1.01 -11.95
CA ASP A 72 8.36 -1.50 -12.64
C ASP A 72 8.19 -1.48 -14.17
N GLU A 73 9.30 -1.41 -14.90
CA GLU A 73 9.32 -1.54 -16.36
C GLU A 73 8.84 -2.95 -16.79
N GLY A 74 7.93 -3.02 -17.78
CA GLY A 74 7.44 -4.30 -18.35
C GLY A 74 6.07 -4.79 -17.86
N VAL A 75 5.30 -3.93 -17.21
CA VAL A 75 3.95 -4.19 -16.65
C VAL A 75 2.86 -3.86 -17.68
N PRO A 76 1.61 -4.43 -17.64
CA PRO A 76 0.54 -4.03 -18.55
C PRO A 76 0.39 -2.52 -18.63
N ALA A 77 0.36 -2.01 -19.86
CA ALA A 77 0.28 -0.60 -20.15
C ALA A 77 -0.92 0.03 -19.43
N LEU A 78 -0.76 1.25 -18.91
CA LEU A 78 -1.82 1.99 -18.21
C LEU A 78 -3.15 2.00 -18.99
N GLY A 79 -3.10 2.14 -20.32
CA GLY A 79 -4.27 2.04 -21.19
C GLY A 79 -5.03 0.70 -21.09
N THR A 80 -4.37 -0.42 -20.84
CA THR A 80 -5.05 -1.72 -20.61
C THR A 80 -5.86 -1.68 -19.32
N LEU A 81 -5.27 -1.18 -18.23
CA LEU A 81 -5.95 -1.05 -16.93
C LEU A 81 -7.13 -0.06 -17.02
N LEU A 82 -6.94 1.07 -17.71
CA LEU A 82 -8.02 2.03 -17.97
C LEU A 82 -9.14 1.42 -18.82
N GLY A 83 -8.79 0.60 -19.83
CA GLY A 83 -9.75 -0.15 -20.64
C GLY A 83 -10.57 -1.13 -19.82
N GLU A 84 -9.94 -1.90 -18.93
CA GLU A 84 -10.63 -2.82 -18.01
C GLU A 84 -11.57 -2.08 -17.05
N LEU A 85 -11.11 -0.99 -16.45
CA LEU A 85 -11.93 -0.18 -15.53
C LEU A 85 -13.09 0.54 -16.24
N THR A 86 -12.87 0.97 -17.49
CA THR A 86 -13.91 1.55 -18.34
C THR A 86 -14.92 0.49 -18.77
N GLY A 87 -14.47 -0.71 -19.13
CA GLY A 87 -15.33 -1.85 -19.47
C GLY A 87 -16.20 -2.30 -18.30
N ARG A 88 -15.74 -2.12 -17.06
CA ARG A 88 -16.52 -2.32 -15.82
C ARG A 88 -17.48 -1.16 -15.49
N GLY A 89 -17.41 -0.06 -16.24
CA GLY A 89 -18.20 1.16 -16.00
C GLY A 89 -17.74 1.96 -14.79
N TRP A 90 -16.53 1.72 -14.25
CA TRP A 90 -16.03 2.39 -13.04
C TRP A 90 -15.26 3.67 -13.37
N VAL A 91 -14.66 3.73 -14.55
CA VAL A 91 -13.95 4.89 -15.06
C VAL A 91 -14.61 5.33 -16.37
N ALA A 92 -14.63 6.63 -16.63
CA ALA A 92 -15.04 7.18 -17.91
C ALA A 92 -14.06 8.25 -18.35
N GLN A 93 -13.82 8.34 -19.66
CA GLN A 93 -13.03 9.42 -20.25
C GLN A 93 -13.94 10.59 -20.62
N GLY A 94 -13.48 11.81 -20.33
CA GLY A 94 -14.17 13.03 -20.74
C GLY A 94 -14.36 13.12 -22.26
N ARG A 95 -15.38 13.88 -22.69
CA ARG A 95 -15.66 14.09 -24.13
C ARG A 95 -14.44 14.62 -24.87
N GLY A 96 -14.24 14.16 -26.10
CA GLY A 96 -13.13 14.61 -26.95
C GLY A 96 -11.75 14.12 -26.51
N GLY A 97 -11.67 13.05 -25.72
CA GLY A 97 -10.40 12.57 -25.17
C GLY A 97 -9.94 13.33 -23.93
N GLY A 98 -10.89 13.90 -23.17
CA GLY A 98 -10.61 14.60 -21.92
C GLY A 98 -10.09 13.68 -20.81
N PRO A 99 -9.92 14.19 -19.58
CA PRO A 99 -9.37 13.41 -18.47
C PRO A 99 -10.28 12.23 -18.13
N PHE A 100 -9.67 11.15 -17.63
CA PHE A 100 -10.37 10.06 -16.99
C PHE A 100 -10.86 10.51 -15.61
N ALA A 101 -12.05 10.03 -15.23
CA ALA A 101 -12.63 10.25 -13.91
C ALA A 101 -13.39 9.01 -13.46
N LEU A 102 -13.54 8.84 -12.15
CA LEU A 102 -14.47 7.83 -11.62
C LEU A 102 -15.90 8.17 -12.04
N THR A 103 -16.65 7.16 -12.44
CA THR A 103 -18.11 7.25 -12.56
C THR A 103 -18.74 7.24 -11.16
N GLU A 104 -20.06 7.42 -11.09
CA GLU A 104 -20.79 7.23 -9.83
C GLU A 104 -20.63 5.80 -9.28
N GLN A 105 -20.76 4.79 -10.15
CA GLN A 105 -20.51 3.40 -9.80
C GLN A 105 -19.06 3.18 -9.35
N GLY A 106 -18.09 3.76 -10.06
CA GLY A 106 -16.67 3.68 -9.68
C GLY A 106 -16.39 4.28 -8.32
N ARG A 107 -17.00 5.42 -7.99
CA ARG A 107 -16.92 6.03 -6.65
C ARG A 107 -17.53 5.13 -5.57
N ALA A 108 -18.67 4.50 -5.85
CA ALA A 108 -19.31 3.60 -4.90
C ALA A 108 -18.44 2.37 -4.60
N VAL A 109 -17.90 1.73 -5.64
CA VAL A 109 -16.99 0.58 -5.52
C VAL A 109 -15.69 0.98 -4.82
N HIS A 110 -15.07 2.09 -5.22
CA HIS A 110 -13.87 2.62 -4.58
C HIS A 110 -14.12 2.90 -3.09
N GLY A 111 -15.28 3.47 -2.74
CA GLY A 111 -15.66 3.70 -1.35
C GLY A 111 -15.82 2.41 -0.54
N GLU A 112 -16.40 1.35 -1.11
CA GLU A 112 -16.51 0.06 -0.42
C GLU A 112 -15.15 -0.61 -0.23
N LEU A 113 -14.34 -0.67 -1.29
CA LEU A 113 -12.96 -1.17 -1.21
C LEU A 113 -12.14 -0.40 -0.18
N THR A 114 -12.26 0.94 -0.15
CA THR A 114 -11.60 1.79 0.86
C THR A 114 -12.02 1.34 2.25
N ARG A 115 -13.32 1.22 2.53
CA ARG A 115 -13.81 0.79 3.84
C ARG A 115 -13.29 -0.60 4.21
N GLN A 116 -13.26 -1.53 3.26
CA GLN A 116 -12.78 -2.88 3.50
C GLN A 116 -11.29 -2.90 3.84
N VAL A 117 -10.46 -2.21 3.04
CA VAL A 117 -9.02 -2.04 3.32
C VAL A 117 -8.79 -1.41 4.69
N GLN A 118 -9.57 -0.40 5.07
CA GLN A 118 -9.45 0.26 6.36
C GLN A 118 -9.89 -0.63 7.53
N ARG A 119 -10.99 -1.39 7.40
CA ARG A 119 -11.42 -2.38 8.40
C ARG A 119 -10.34 -3.43 8.63
N THR A 120 -9.79 -3.93 7.55
CA THR A 120 -8.76 -4.96 7.56
C THR A 120 -7.45 -4.42 8.16
N ARG A 121 -7.06 -3.18 7.83
CA ARG A 121 -5.93 -2.49 8.48
C ARG A 121 -6.16 -2.19 9.95
N ALA A 122 -7.39 -1.93 10.39
CA ALA A 122 -7.67 -1.72 11.81
C ALA A 122 -7.31 -2.95 12.66
N GLN A 123 -7.32 -4.16 12.08
CA GLN A 123 -6.88 -5.38 12.76
C GLN A 123 -5.42 -5.32 13.20
N LEU A 124 -4.55 -4.61 12.45
CA LEU A 124 -3.15 -4.36 12.81
C LEU A 124 -3.01 -3.73 14.20
N LEU A 125 -3.96 -2.87 14.57
CA LEU A 125 -3.92 -2.11 15.81
C LEU A 125 -4.59 -2.84 16.98
N THR A 126 -5.07 -4.07 16.77
CA THR A 126 -5.69 -4.87 17.84
C THR A 126 -4.65 -5.12 18.95
N GLY A 127 -4.91 -4.62 20.16
CA GLY A 127 -3.98 -4.72 21.29
C GLY A 127 -2.82 -3.72 21.26
N VAL A 128 -2.81 -2.78 20.31
CA VAL A 128 -1.84 -1.68 20.23
C VAL A 128 -2.54 -0.39 20.66
N SER A 129 -2.02 0.27 21.70
CA SER A 129 -2.52 1.58 22.11
C SER A 129 -2.12 2.68 21.11
N PRO A 130 -2.88 3.80 21.04
CA PRO A 130 -2.53 4.93 20.18
C PRO A 130 -1.12 5.49 20.43
N ASP A 131 -0.68 5.52 21.69
CA ASP A 131 0.65 6.02 22.07
C ASP A 131 1.76 5.08 21.58
N GLN A 132 1.57 3.76 21.75
CA GLN A 132 2.52 2.77 21.22
C GLN A 132 2.66 2.85 19.71
N TYR A 133 1.55 3.02 18.99
CA TYR A 133 1.58 3.19 17.54
C TYR A 133 2.35 4.46 17.15
N THR A 134 2.04 5.59 17.81
CA THR A 134 2.73 6.86 17.60
C THR A 134 4.24 6.75 17.85
N ASP A 135 4.64 6.05 18.92
CA ASP A 135 6.03 5.83 19.27
C ASP A 135 6.78 4.99 18.22
N VAL A 136 6.14 3.94 17.69
CA VAL A 136 6.71 3.12 16.60
C VAL A 136 6.88 3.96 15.35
N VAL A 137 5.86 4.70 14.91
CA VAL A 137 5.94 5.56 13.72
C VAL A 137 7.05 6.60 13.86
N ARG A 138 7.12 7.28 15.02
CA ARG A 138 8.18 8.26 15.30
C ARG A 138 9.57 7.62 15.23
N THR A 139 9.73 6.44 15.82
CA THR A 139 11.00 5.71 15.83
C THR A 139 11.44 5.34 14.42
N LEU A 140 10.53 4.78 13.61
CA LEU A 140 10.81 4.42 12.22
C LEU A 140 11.14 5.65 11.37
N ALA A 141 10.43 6.77 11.56
CA ALA A 141 10.71 8.01 10.83
C ALA A 141 12.08 8.62 11.18
N VAL A 142 12.54 8.50 12.43
CA VAL A 142 13.92 8.87 12.81
C VAL A 142 14.94 7.96 12.11
N MET A 143 14.72 6.64 12.13
CA MET A 143 15.61 5.68 11.47
C MET A 143 15.71 5.92 9.96
N ALA A 144 14.58 6.17 9.29
CA ALA A 144 14.53 6.48 7.87
C ALA A 144 15.34 7.74 7.54
N ARG A 145 15.12 8.83 8.28
CA ARG A 145 15.87 10.09 8.10
C ARG A 145 17.38 9.90 8.27
N ASN A 146 17.81 9.14 9.28
CA ASN A 146 19.24 8.87 9.47
C ASN A 146 19.86 8.16 8.25
N VAL A 147 19.13 7.22 7.65
CA VAL A 147 19.58 6.49 6.45
C VAL A 147 19.56 7.39 5.22
N GLU A 148 18.51 8.17 5.02
CA GLU A 148 18.39 9.14 3.91
C GLU A 148 19.53 10.16 3.93
N HIS A 149 19.86 10.70 5.12
CA HIS A 149 20.99 11.60 5.30
C HIS A 149 22.32 10.93 4.93
N ALA A 150 22.58 9.72 5.45
CA ALA A 150 23.81 8.98 5.15
C ALA A 150 23.96 8.65 3.65
N LEU A 151 22.87 8.32 2.95
CA LEU A 151 22.86 8.09 1.50
C LEU A 151 23.07 9.37 0.69
N THR A 152 22.79 10.53 1.26
CA THR A 152 22.99 11.83 0.59
C THR A 152 24.43 12.33 0.81
N GLU A 153 24.97 12.21 2.02
CA GLU A 153 26.35 12.59 2.36
C GLU A 153 27.41 11.69 1.70
N GLY A 154 27.08 10.42 1.42
CA GLY A 154 28.00 9.46 0.80
C GLY A 154 28.07 9.49 -0.73
N ARG A 155 27.36 10.40 -1.41
CA ARG A 155 27.33 10.47 -2.87
C ARG A 155 28.45 11.39 -3.37
N PRO A 156 29.49 10.90 -4.06
CA PRO A 156 30.49 11.78 -4.66
C PRO A 156 29.84 12.68 -5.72
N GLU A 157 30.24 13.94 -5.74
CA GLU A 157 29.78 14.95 -6.71
C GLU A 157 30.14 14.49 -8.13
N PRO A 158 29.21 14.56 -9.11
CA PRO A 158 29.52 14.18 -10.49
C PRO A 158 30.57 15.15 -11.05
N ALA A 159 31.67 14.58 -11.53
CA ALA A 159 32.75 15.29 -12.23
C ALA A 159 32.33 15.80 -13.62
#